data_AF-A0AAW6URB0-F1
#
_entry.id   AF-A0AAW6URB0-F1
#
_cell.length_a   1.000
_cell.length_b   1.000
_cell.length_c   1.000
_cell.angle_alpha   90.00
_cell.angle_beta   90.00
_cell.angle_gamma   90.00
#
_symmetry.space_group_name_H-M   'P 1'
#
loop_
_entity.id
_entity.type
_entity.pdbx_description
1 polymer ?
#
loop_
_entity_poly.entity_id
_entity_poly.type
_entity_poly.pdbx_seq_one_letter_code
_entity_poly.pdbx_strand_id
1 'polypeptide(L)' 'MSLKQKLTVLVGAGASAIALTVIAHFEGVRYEPYKDVGGVLTVCYGHTGIDIVPNKTYTKEECDQI' A
#
# COMPACT_ATOMS: atom_id res chain seq x y z
N MET A 1 -18.66 -14.14 -18.44
CA MET A 1 -17.34 -14.61 -17.99
C MET A 1 -17.33 -16.14 -17.89
N SER A 2 -16.31 -16.78 -18.47
CA SER A 2 -16.03 -18.21 -18.35
C SER A 2 -15.62 -18.58 -16.92
N LEU A 3 -15.80 -19.85 -16.55
CA LEU A 3 -15.36 -20.40 -15.26
C LEU A 3 -13.85 -20.13 -15.02
N LYS A 4 -13.03 -20.25 -16.06
CA LYS A 4 -11.60 -19.93 -15.98
C LYS A 4 -11.37 -18.47 -15.56
N GLN A 5 -12.10 -17.54 -16.16
CA GLN A 5 -12.00 -16.11 -15.83
C GLN A 5 -12.45 -15.83 -14.39
N LYS A 6 -13.52 -16.49 -13.93
CA LYS A 6 -13.99 -16.37 -12.54
C LYS A 6 -12.94 -16.88 -11.54
N LEU A 7 -12.31 -18.02 -11.82
CA LEU A 7 -11.24 -18.55 -10.98
C LEU A 7 -10.02 -17.63 -10.94
N THR A 8 -9.60 -17.08 -12.09
CA THR A 8 -8.47 -16.14 -12.13
C THR A 8 -8.73 -14.90 -11.28
N VAL A 9 -9.93 -14.31 -11.38
CA VAL A 9 -10.29 -13.14 -10.55
C VAL A 9 -10.33 -13.49 -9.07
N LEU A 10 -10.91 -14.65 -8.70
CA LEU A 10 -11.00 -15.07 -7.31
C LEU A 10 -9.63 -15.30 -6.68
N VAL A 11 -8.74 -16.02 -7.38
CA VAL A 11 -7.37 -16.27 -6.91
C VAL A 11 -6.58 -14.97 -6.80
N GLY A 12 -6.69 -14.08 -7.79
CA GLY A 12 -6.03 -12.78 -7.75
C GLY A 12 -6.48 -11.94 -6.56
N ALA A 13 -7.79 -11.81 -6.34
CA ALA A 13 -8.35 -11.04 -5.23
C ALA A 13 -7.92 -11.61 -3.86
N GLY A 14 -7.94 -12.94 -3.71
CA GLY A 14 -7.50 -13.61 -2.48
C GLY A 14 -6.01 -13.36 -2.17
N ALA A 15 -5.15 -13.50 -3.18
CA ALA A 15 -3.72 -13.25 -3.01
C ALA A 15 -3.43 -11.79 -2.64
N SER A 16 -4.09 -10.82 -3.28
CA SER A 16 -3.94 -9.39 -2.96
C SER A 16 -4.38 -9.07 -1.53
N ALA A 17 -5.49 -9.63 -1.06
CA ALA A 17 -5.96 -9.41 0.31
C ALA A 17 -4.97 -9.93 1.36
N ILE A 18 -4.34 -11.08 1.11
CA ILE A 18 -3.30 -11.62 2.00
C ILE A 18 -2.06 -10.72 1.97
N ALA A 19 -1.62 -10.28 0.78
CA ALA A 19 -0.45 -9.40 0.67
C ALA A 19 -0.63 -8.10 1.46
N LEU A 20 -1.78 -7.42 1.30
CA LEU A 20 -2.08 -6.16 2.00
C LEU A 20 -2.06 -6.33 3.53
N THR A 21 -2.64 -7.43 4.05
CA THR A 21 -2.65 -7.68 5.49
C THR A 21 -1.27 -8.01 6.04
N VAL A 22 -0.45 -8.76 5.31
CA VAL A 22 0.94 -9.06 5.68
C VAL A 22 1.77 -7.77 5.73
N ILE A 23 1.69 -6.94 4.68
CA ILE A 23 2.42 -5.66 4.61
C ILE A 23 2.05 -4.78 5.80
N ALA A 24 0.75 -4.56 6.03
CA ALA A 24 0.27 -3.72 7.13
C ALA A 24 0.71 -4.23 8.52
N HIS A 25 0.82 -5.55 8.69
CA HIS A 25 1.25 -6.15 9.96
C HIS A 25 2.75 -5.98 10.23
N PHE A 26 3.60 -6.14 9.20
CA PHE A 26 5.05 -6.17 9.39
C PHE A 26 5.75 -4.82 9.17
N GLU A 27 5.30 -3.99 8.24
CA GLU A 27 5.96 -2.73 7.90
C GLU A 27 5.60 -1.59 8.88
N GLY A 28 4.42 -1.66 9.51
CA GLY A 28 3.85 -0.55 10.26
C GLY A 28 3.38 0.59 9.36
N VAL A 29 2.94 1.71 9.96
CA VAL A 29 2.38 2.85 9.22
C VAL A 29 2.93 4.18 9.72
N ARG A 30 3.24 5.09 8.78
CA ARG A 30 3.53 6.51 9.07
C ARG A 30 2.72 7.43 8.16
N TYR A 31 1.83 8.21 8.75
CA TYR A 31 0.95 9.11 8.02
C TYR A 31 1.63 10.39 7.51
N GLU A 32 2.76 10.75 8.09
CA GLU A 32 3.54 11.91 7.66
C GLU A 32 4.73 11.46 6.80
N PRO A 33 4.92 12.03 5.60
CA PRO A 33 6.06 11.76 4.75
C PRO A 33 7.37 12.02 5.48
N TYR A 34 8.30 11.08 5.39
CA TYR A 34 9.62 11.16 6.00
C TYR A 34 10.68 10.74 5.00
N LYS A 35 11.93 11.16 5.26
CA LYS A 35 13.09 10.62 4.55
C LYS A 35 13.54 9.34 5.23
N ASP A 36 13.54 8.24 4.49
CA ASP A 36 14.06 6.96 4.97
C ASP A 36 15.59 6.96 5.08
N VAL A 37 16.17 5.82 5.49
CA VAL A 37 17.63 5.67 5.62
C VAL A 37 18.40 5.84 4.31
N GLY A 38 17.72 5.69 3.17
CA GLY A 38 18.27 5.94 1.83
C GLY A 38 18.06 7.36 1.31
N GLY A 39 17.39 8.23 2.09
CA GLY A 39 17.07 9.59 1.67
C GLY A 39 15.91 9.68 0.67
N VAL A 40 15.13 8.61 0.50
CA VAL A 40 13.92 8.59 -0.33
C VAL A 40 12.73 9.09 0.48
N LEU A 41 11.82 9.84 -0.17
CA LEU A 41 10.61 10.31 0.51
C LEU A 41 9.62 9.15 0.56
N THR A 42 9.16 8.82 1.77
CA THR A 42 8.39 7.61 2.06
C THR A 42 7.19 7.93 2.96
N VAL A 43 6.06 7.28 2.76
CA VAL A 43 4.83 7.47 3.57
C VAL A 43 4.01 6.17 3.67
N CYS A 44 3.00 6.13 4.53
CA CYS A 44 2.06 5.02 4.71
C CYS A 44 2.78 3.71 5.06
N TYR A 45 2.49 2.61 4.37
CA TYR A 45 3.11 1.29 4.56
C TYR A 45 4.40 1.14 3.73
N GLY A 46 5.23 2.20 3.66
CA GLY A 46 6.48 2.19 2.89
C GLY A 46 6.36 2.64 1.43
N HIS A 47 5.30 3.36 1.06
CA HIS A 47 5.13 3.90 -0.29
C HIS A 47 6.20 4.94 -0.61
N THR A 48 6.79 4.86 -1.81
CA THR A 48 7.76 5.81 -2.35
C THR A 48 7.32 6.24 -3.74
N GLY A 49 7.45 7.52 -4.07
CA GLY A 49 6.99 8.02 -5.37
C GLY A 49 7.00 9.54 -5.51
N ILE A 50 6.83 10.00 -6.75
CA ILE A 50 6.73 11.43 -7.08
C ILE A 50 5.38 12.04 -6.69
N ASP A 51 4.40 11.19 -6.39
CA ASP A 51 3.03 11.51 -5.99
C ASP A 51 2.90 11.83 -4.49
N ILE A 52 3.95 11.61 -3.71
CA ILE A 52 3.96 11.94 -2.28
C ILE A 52 4.01 13.46 -2.11
N VAL A 53 3.02 14.00 -1.38
CA VAL A 53 2.90 15.43 -1.09
C VAL A 53 3.67 15.75 0.19
N PRO A 54 4.76 16.53 0.15
CA PRO A 54 5.51 16.88 1.36
C PRO A 54 4.67 17.67 2.37
N ASN A 55 4.92 17.46 3.67
CA ASN A 55 4.22 18.14 4.78
C ASN A 55 2.70 17.90 4.83
N LYS A 56 2.20 16.86 4.18
CA LYS A 56 0.82 16.40 4.31
C LYS A 56 0.75 15.30 5.37
N THR A 57 -0.24 15.36 6.26
CA THR A 57 -0.63 14.20 7.07
C THR A 57 -1.71 13.42 6.32
N TYR A 58 -1.40 12.20 5.92
CA TYR A 58 -2.32 11.33 5.19
C TYR A 58 -3.34 10.70 6.14
N THR A 59 -4.57 10.51 5.68
CA THR A 59 -5.54 9.70 6.44
C THR A 59 -5.26 8.21 6.24
N LYS A 60 -5.88 7.38 7.09
CA LYS A 60 -5.81 5.93 6.92
C LYS A 60 -6.37 5.51 5.57
N GLU A 61 -7.48 6.09 5.15
CA GLU A 61 -8.16 5.78 3.90
C GLU A 61 -7.30 6.16 2.69
N GLU A 62 -6.56 7.26 2.78
CA GLU A 62 -5.60 7.63 1.73
C GLU A 62 -4.44 6.63 1.67
N CYS A 63 -3.92 6.19 2.81
CA CYS A 63 -2.87 5.17 2.86
C CYS A 63 -3.33 3.78 2.37
N ASP A 64 -4.58 3.41 2.60
CA ASP A 64 -5.15 2.14 2.16
C ASP A 64 -5.49 2.14 0.64
N GLN A 65 -5.47 3.31 -0.01
CA GLN A 65 -5.73 3.48 -1.45
C GLN A 65 -4.46 3.67 -2.29
N ILE A 66 -3.30 3.82 -1.65
CA ILE A 66 -1.99 3.83 -2.29
C ILE A 66 -1.56 2.39 -2.57
#